data_AF-A0A961L6Y8-F1
#
_entry.id   AF-A0A961L6Y8-F1
#
_cell.length_a   1.000
_cell.length_b   1.000
_cell.length_c   1.000
_cell.angle_alpha   90.00
_cell.angle_beta   90.00
_cell.angle_gamma   90.00
#
_symmetry.space_group_name_H-M   'P 1'
#
loop_
_entity.id
_entity.type
_entity.pdbx_description
1 polymer ?
#
loop_
_entity_poly.entity_id
_entity_poly.type
_entity_poly.pdbx_seq_one_letter_code
_entity_poly.pdbx_strand_id
1 'polypeptide(L)' 'MSKISKFLGATAIAGVAAAAVLPGVAGAQEKIRWQVPISFASTLTALGDTLPFVAEQLSAMSDGNITLQIA' A
#
# COMPACT_ATOMS: atom_id res chain seq x y z
N MET A 1 -46.28 -24.52 10.56
CA MET A 1 -44.85 -24.51 10.97
C MET A 1 -43.87 -24.15 9.83
N SER A 2 -44.27 -23.44 8.76
CA SER A 2 -43.38 -23.19 7.59
C SER A 2 -42.61 -21.86 7.63
N LYS A 3 -43.03 -20.88 8.45
CA LYS A 3 -42.42 -19.53 8.47
C LYS A 3 -41.10 -19.45 9.28
N ILE A 4 -40.93 -20.32 10.27
CA ILE A 4 -39.73 -20.38 11.12
C ILE A 4 -38.51 -20.92 10.38
N SER A 5 -38.69 -21.85 9.44
CA SER A 5 -37.60 -22.39 8.62
C SER A 5 -36.99 -21.33 7.67
N LYS A 6 -37.81 -20.39 7.17
CA LYS A 6 -37.33 -19.29 6.31
C LYS A 6 -36.47 -18.26 7.05
N PHE A 7 -36.72 -18.05 8.35
CA PHE A 7 -35.95 -17.09 9.16
C PHE A 7 -34.55 -17.60 9.47
N LEU A 8 -34.36 -18.90 9.73
CA LEU A 8 -33.02 -19.48 9.94
C LEU A 8 -32.13 -19.36 8.70
N GLY A 9 -32.71 -19.52 7.50
CA GLY A 9 -31.98 -19.39 6.23
C GLY A 9 -31.48 -17.97 5.98
N ALA A 10 -32.24 -16.94 6.36
CA ALA A 10 -31.86 -15.54 6.15
C ALA A 10 -30.66 -15.12 7.03
N THR A 11 -30.61 -15.58 8.28
CA THR A 11 -29.46 -15.35 9.19
C THR A 11 -28.19 -16.07 8.76
N ALA A 12 -28.30 -17.26 8.17
CA ALA A 12 -27.14 -18.00 7.68
C ALA A 12 -26.48 -17.32 6.47
N ILE A 13 -27.26 -16.72 5.57
CA ILE A 13 -26.74 -16.02 4.38
C ILE A 13 -26.08 -14.69 4.77
N ALA A 14 -26.64 -13.97 5.76
CA ALA A 14 -26.04 -12.73 6.27
C ALA A 14 -24.70 -12.97 6.97
N GLY A 15 -24.53 -14.09 7.68
CA GLY A 15 -23.26 -14.46 8.32
C GLY A 15 -22.15 -14.78 7.33
N VAL A 16 -22.48 -15.42 6.19
CA VAL A 16 -21.50 -15.73 5.13
C VAL A 16 -21.11 -14.46 4.34
N ALA A 17 -22.05 -13.55 4.11
CA ALA A 17 -21.76 -12.26 3.47
C ALA A 17 -20.83 -11.38 4.33
N ALA A 18 -20.97 -11.42 5.66
CA ALA A 18 -20.06 -10.73 6.58
C ALA A 18 -18.64 -11.35 6.59
N ALA A 19 -18.53 -12.67 6.42
CA ALA A 19 -17.23 -13.35 6.29
C ALA A 19 -16.52 -13.09 4.95
N ALA A 20 -17.24 -12.64 3.92
CA ALA A 20 -16.65 -12.25 2.63
C ALA A 20 -15.97 -10.87 2.68
N VAL A 21 -16.19 -10.07 3.73
CA VAL A 21 -15.51 -8.79 3.97
C VAL A 21 -14.38 -8.93 4.99
N LEU A 22 -13.83 -10.15 5.15
CA LEU A 22 -12.49 -10.25 5.74
C LEU A 22 -11.61 -9.29 4.94
N PRO A 23 -10.93 -8.31 5.57
CA PRO A 23 -9.90 -7.57 4.87
C PRO A 23 -8.93 -8.63 4.41
N GLY A 24 -9.01 -8.99 3.12
CA GLY A 24 -8.09 -9.93 2.52
C GLY A 24 -6.72 -9.45 2.91
N VAL A 25 -5.88 -10.36 3.43
CA VAL A 25 -4.48 -10.10 3.83
C VAL A 25 -3.95 -9.02 2.92
N ALA A 26 -3.96 -7.77 3.41
CA ALA A 26 -3.44 -6.66 2.68
C ALA A 26 -1.97 -7.02 2.61
N GLY A 27 -1.54 -7.55 1.46
CA GLY A 27 -0.20 -8.09 1.30
C GLY A 27 0.72 -7.00 1.78
N ALA A 28 1.39 -7.25 2.92
CA ALA A 28 2.18 -6.24 3.58
C ALA A 28 3.09 -5.63 2.51
N GLN A 29 2.86 -4.36 2.19
CA GLN A 29 3.48 -3.75 1.02
C GLN A 29 4.99 -3.85 1.20
N GLU A 30 5.68 -4.47 0.23
CA GLU A 30 7.09 -4.78 0.38
C GLU A 30 7.89 -3.51 0.63
N LYS A 31 8.67 -3.50 1.71
CA LYS A 31 9.47 -2.34 2.09
C LYS A 31 10.79 -2.34 1.31
N ILE A 32 10.87 -1.48 0.30
CA ILE A 32 12.00 -1.34 -0.62
C ILE A 32 12.88 -0.18 -0.18
N ARG A 33 14.17 -0.46 0.00
CA ARG A 33 15.22 0.57 0.18
C ARG A 33 16.24 0.43 -0.95
N TRP A 34 16.30 1.41 -1.84
CA TRP A 34 17.13 1.34 -3.03
C TRP A 34 18.21 2.43 -3.03
N GLN A 35 19.47 2.02 -3.18
CA GLN A 35 20.59 2.94 -3.41
C GLN A 35 20.57 3.45 -4.85
N VAL A 36 20.59 4.77 -5.02
CA VAL A 36 20.61 5.45 -6.31
C VAL A 36 21.95 6.18 -6.43
N PRO A 37 22.90 5.65 -7.22
CA PRO A 37 24.16 6.32 -7.47
C PRO A 37 23.92 7.57 -8.34
N ILE A 38 24.45 8.71 -7.91
CA ILE A 38 24.37 9.95 -8.68
C ILE A 38 25.76 10.35 -9.21
N SER A 39 25.86 10.62 -10.50
CA SER A 39 27.11 11.05 -11.14
C SER A 39 27.38 12.55 -10.98
N PHE A 40 26.39 13.32 -10.54
CA PHE A 40 26.45 14.78 -10.40
C PHE A 40 26.47 15.17 -8.94
N ALA A 41 27.24 16.21 -8.60
CA ALA A 41 27.28 16.74 -7.26
C ALA A 41 25.89 17.29 -6.86
N SER A 42 25.49 17.04 -5.61
CA SER A 42 24.21 17.50 -5.03
C SER A 42 24.08 19.03 -4.97
N THR A 43 25.18 19.75 -5.14
CA THR A 43 25.22 21.23 -5.14
C THR A 43 24.86 21.85 -6.49
N LEU A 44 24.75 21.05 -7.56
CA LEU A 44 24.40 21.55 -8.88
C LEU A 44 22.88 21.65 -9.02
N THR A 45 22.37 22.88 -9.06
CA THR A 45 20.96 23.17 -9.36
C THR A 45 20.53 22.47 -10.65
N ALA A 46 19.33 21.91 -10.66
CA ALA A 46 18.72 21.09 -11.72
C ALA A 46 19.38 19.72 -11.98
N LEU A 47 20.64 19.50 -11.58
CA LEU A 47 21.35 18.22 -11.79
C LEU A 47 21.39 17.33 -10.55
N GLY A 48 21.50 17.93 -9.36
CA GLY A 48 21.58 17.25 -8.07
C GLY A 48 20.32 17.33 -7.22
N ASP A 49 19.39 18.22 -7.55
CA ASP A 49 18.18 18.54 -6.76
C ASP A 49 16.90 17.82 -7.25
N THR A 50 16.93 17.26 -8.47
CA THR A 50 15.78 16.55 -9.04
C THR A 50 15.54 15.17 -8.41
N LEU A 51 16.60 14.42 -8.10
CA LEU A 51 16.49 13.11 -7.47
C LEU A 51 15.93 13.15 -6.04
N PRO A 52 16.34 14.09 -5.17
CA PRO A 52 15.68 14.30 -3.88
C PRO A 52 14.17 14.51 -3.98
N PHE A 53 13.71 15.33 -4.93
CA PHE A 53 12.28 15.54 -5.17
C PHE A 53 11.56 14.23 -5.54
N VAL A 54 12.13 13.45 -6.46
CA VAL A 54 11.54 12.15 -6.84
C VAL A 54 11.50 11.17 -5.65
N ALA A 55 12.55 11.16 -4.83
CA ALA A 55 12.62 10.33 -3.62
C ALA A 55 11.51 10.67 -2.62
N GLU A 56 11.24 11.96 -2.41
CA GLU A 56 10.15 12.44 -1.55
C GLU A 56 8.78 12.02 -2.09
N GLN A 57 8.55 12.18 -3.39
CA GLN A 57 7.29 11.80 -4.03
C GLN A 57 7.04 10.30 -3.93
N LEU A 58 8.05 9.47 -4.18
CA LEU A 58 7.93 8.01 -4.06
C LEU A 58 7.67 7.56 -2.62
N SER A 59 8.33 8.19 -1.64
CA SER A 59 8.07 7.94 -0.22
C SER A 59 6.62 8.28 0.13
N ALA A 60 6.14 9.46 -0.28
CA ALA A 60 4.78 9.92 0.00
C ALA A 60 3.71 9.03 -0.66
N MET A 61 3.89 8.65 -1.93
CA MET A 61 2.93 7.81 -2.65
C MET A 61 2.88 6.36 -2.15
N SER A 62 3.92 5.90 -1.48
CA SER A 62 4.06 4.53 -0.99
C SER A 62 3.85 4.39 0.51
N ASP A 63 3.41 5.44 1.21
CA ASP A 63 3.34 5.50 2.68
C ASP A 63 4.69 5.12 3.35
N GLY A 64 5.80 5.53 2.72
CA GLY A 64 7.16 5.24 3.20
C GLY A 64 7.62 3.80 2.99
N ASN A 65 6.90 3.00 2.20
CA ASN A 65 7.31 1.64 1.85
C ASN A 65 8.40 1.63 0.77
N ILE A 66 8.53 2.68 -0.05
CA ILE A 66 9.61 2.84 -1.01
C ILE A 66 10.48 4.02 -0.58
N THR A 67 11.77 3.77 -0.36
CA THR A 67 12.75 4.79 0.00
C THR A 67 13.96 4.72 -0.93
N LEU A 68 14.28 5.84 -1.58
CA LEU A 68 15.51 6.00 -2.34
C LEU A 68 16.60 6.59 -1.44
N GLN A 69 17.81 6.03 -1.50
CA GLN A 69 18.99 6.53 -0.80
C GLN A 69 19.99 7.02 -1.84
N ILE A 70 20.24 8.32 -1.85
CA ILE A 70 21.15 8.93 -2.82
C ILE A 70 22.59 8.79 -2.29
N ALA A 71 23.47 8.25 -3.13
CA ALA A 71 24.87 7.94 -2.80
C ALA A 71 25.84 8.53 -3.84
#